data_AF-A0A254T9K4-F1
#
_entry.id   AF-A0A254T9K4-F1
#
_cell.length_a   1.000
_cell.length_b   1.000
_cell.length_c   1.000
_cell.angle_alpha   90.00
_cell.angle_beta   90.00
_cell.angle_gamma   90.00
#
_symmetry.space_group_name_H-M   'P 1'
#
loop_
_entity.id
_entity.type
_entity.pdbx_description
1 polymer ?
#
loop_
_entity_poly.entity_id
_entity_poly.type
_entity_poly.pdbx_seq_one_letter_code
_entity_poly.pdbx_strand_id
1 'polypeptide(L)'
;MEKMDLCDTTDAVSSMQSLRDKLSRDLDDIEMRMHELEQSSLATSDVGISEMQVYCVARAALYSGLASINEVLGWVRLMAAKDSEGNVSEVVKSLPTVPAFSIH
;
A
#
# COMPACT_ATOMS: atom_id res chain seq x y z
N MET A 1 -17.94 -8.31 -25.34
CA MET A 1 -17.12 -7.36 -24.57
C MET A 1 -18.00 -6.92 -23.42
N GLU A 2 -17.81 -7.56 -22.27
CA GLU A 2 -18.60 -7.31 -21.07
C GLU A 2 -18.31 -5.87 -20.62
N LYS A 3 -19.35 -5.04 -20.57
CA LYS A 3 -19.24 -3.68 -20.06
C LYS A 3 -18.93 -3.81 -18.57
N MET A 4 -17.66 -3.70 -18.21
CA MET A 4 -17.24 -3.57 -16.83
C MET A 4 -18.03 -2.41 -16.23
N ASP A 5 -18.88 -2.69 -15.24
CA ASP A 5 -19.72 -1.67 -14.64
C ASP A 5 -18.79 -0.63 -13.98
N LEU A 6 -18.87 0.61 -14.45
CA LEU A 6 -18.02 1.71 -13.98
C LEU A 6 -18.23 1.96 -12.48
N CYS A 7 -19.39 1.57 -11.94
CA CYS A 7 -19.70 1.63 -10.52
C CYS A 7 -18.80 0.69 -9.71
N ASP A 8 -18.73 -0.59 -10.09
CA ASP A 8 -17.94 -1.62 -9.40
C ASP A 8 -16.44 -1.30 -9.41
N THR A 9 -15.96 -0.71 -10.51
CA THR A 9 -14.56 -0.30 -10.65
C THR A 9 -14.22 0.85 -9.72
N THR A 10 -15.13 1.81 -9.57
CA THR A 10 -14.95 2.98 -8.71
C THR A 10 -14.94 2.56 -7.22
N ASP A 11 -15.81 1.63 -6.84
CA ASP A 11 -15.88 1.09 -5.49
C ASP A 11 -14.64 0.25 -5.12
N ALA A 12 -14.15 -0.55 -6.06
CA ALA A 12 -12.92 -1.32 -5.87
C ALA A 12 -11.69 -0.41 -5.69
N VAL A 13 -11.56 0.64 -6.51
CA VAL A 13 -10.47 1.62 -6.39
C VAL A 13 -10.53 2.36 -5.06
N SER A 14 -11.71 2.82 -4.65
CA SER A 14 -11.90 3.52 -3.37
C SER A 14 -11.58 2.61 -2.18
N SER A 15 -11.97 1.34 -2.27
CA SER A 15 -11.65 0.32 -1.25
C SER A 15 -10.14 0.06 -1.18
N MET A 16 -9.45 -0.03 -2.32
CA MET A 16 -7.99 -0.20 -2.36
C MET A 16 -7.23 1.02 -1.83
N GLN A 17 -7.70 2.23 -2.11
CA GLN A 17 -7.14 3.46 -1.52
C GLN A 17 -7.31 3.45 0.01
N SER A 18 -8.51 3.09 0.49
CA SER A 18 -8.79 3.00 1.93
C SER A 18 -7.91 1.95 2.62
N LEU A 19 -7.71 0.80 1.97
CA LEU A 19 -6.82 -0.25 2.46
C LEU A 19 -5.36 0.24 2.50
N ARG A 20 -4.88 0.91 1.44
CA ARG A 20 -3.54 1.50 1.41
C ARG A 20 -3.33 2.44 2.60
N ASP A 21 -4.28 3.35 2.83
CA ASP A 21 -4.19 4.33 3.91
C ASP A 21 -4.25 3.67 5.30
N LYS A 22 -4.92 2.51 5.43
CA LYS A 22 -4.89 1.72 6.66
C LYS A 22 -3.54 1.03 6.86
N LEU A 23 -3.00 0.38 5.82
CA LEU A 23 -1.70 -0.28 5.90
C LEU A 23 -0.56 0.71 6.14
N SER A 24 -0.62 1.93 5.58
CA SER A 24 0.34 2.99 5.88
C SER A 24 0.31 3.39 7.35
N ARG A 25 -0.87 3.57 7.94
CA ARG A 25 -0.99 3.87 9.38
C ARG A 25 -0.50 2.72 10.26
N ASP A 26 -0.82 1.49 9.89
CA ASP A 26 -0.34 0.31 10.63
C ASP A 26 1.19 0.18 10.53
N LEU A 27 1.79 0.60 9.41
CA LEU A 27 3.24 0.66 9.24
C LEU A 27 3.88 1.73 10.13
N ASP A 28 3.33 2.95 10.15
CA ASP A 28 3.80 4.03 11.02
C ASP A 28 3.75 3.60 12.50
N ASP A 29 2.67 2.93 12.92
CA ASP A 29 2.52 2.39 14.28
C ASP A 29 3.58 1.34 14.62
N ILE A 30 3.90 0.44 13.68
CA ILE A 30 4.94 -0.58 13.86
C ILE A 30 6.32 0.06 13.95
N GLU A 31 6.63 1.03 13.08
CA GLU A 31 7.92 1.73 13.11
C GLU A 31 8.12 2.52 14.41
N MET A 32 7.05 3.16 14.90
CA MET A 32 7.07 3.82 16.21
C MET A 32 7.37 2.82 17.34
N ARG A 33 6.68 1.67 17.38
CA ARG A 33 6.91 0.65 18.41
C ARG A 33 8.31 0.03 18.36
N MET A 34 8.84 -0.17 17.15
CA MET A 34 10.23 -0.60 16.98
C MET A 34 11.18 0.42 17.60
N HIS A 35 10.97 1.70 17.31
CA HIS A 35 11.80 2.77 17.86
C HIS A 35 11.70 2.85 19.39
N GLU A 36 10.49 2.75 19.95
CA GLU A 36 10.28 2.72 21.41
C GLU A 36 10.98 1.52 22.06
N LEU A 37 10.92 0.34 21.44
CA LEU A 37 11.58 -0.86 21.93
C LEU A 37 13.10 -0.73 21.91
N GLU A 38 13.67 -0.13 20.87
CA GLU A 38 15.11 0.17 20.76
C GLU A 38 15.60 1.11 21.86
N GLN A 39 14.76 2.07 22.28
CA GLN A 39 15.08 3.01 23.36
C GLN A 39 14.76 2.44 24.76
N SER A 40 14.12 1.27 24.83
CA SER A 40 13.74 0.65 26.09
C SER A 40 14.92 -0.09 26.75
N SER A 41 14.81 -0.34 28.06
CA SER A 41 15.75 -1.21 28.78
C SER A 41 15.73 -2.67 28.30
N LEU A 42 14.70 -3.07 27.53
CA LEU A 42 14.53 -4.42 27.01
C LEU A 42 15.22 -4.63 25.66
N ALA A 43 15.77 -3.59 25.02
CA ALA A 43 16.32 -3.65 23.67
C ALA A 43 17.34 -4.79 23.43
N THR A 44 18.11 -5.15 24.47
CA THR A 44 19.12 -6.22 24.41
C THR A 44 18.71 -7.50 25.13
N SER A 45 17.51 -7.52 25.72
CA SER A 45 16.96 -8.71 26.35
C SER A 45 16.46 -9.70 25.30
N ASP A 46 16.45 -11.00 25.63
CA ASP A 46 15.89 -12.03 24.74
C ASP A 46 14.44 -11.73 24.33
N VAL A 47 13.66 -11.16 25.26
CA VAL A 47 12.27 -10.76 25.01
C VAL A 47 12.22 -9.61 23.99
N GLY A 48 13.03 -8.57 24.16
CA GLY A 48 13.07 -7.44 23.23
C GLY A 48 13.61 -7.84 21.85
N ILE A 49 14.60 -8.74 21.78
CA ILE A 49 15.08 -9.27 20.51
C ILE A 49 13.98 -10.07 19.80
N SER A 50 13.26 -10.92 20.53
CA SER A 50 12.14 -11.69 19.98
C SER A 50 11.01 -10.78 19.50
N GLU A 51 10.66 -9.74 20.26
CA GLU A 51 9.61 -8.80 19.88
C GLU A 51 10.02 -7.95 18.67
N MET A 52 11.27 -7.48 18.62
CA MET A 52 11.84 -6.78 17.47
C MET A 52 11.77 -7.63 16.19
N GLN A 53 12.00 -8.94 16.29
CA GLN A 53 11.88 -9.85 15.16
C GLN A 53 10.43 -9.92 14.64
N VAL A 54 9.43 -9.94 15.53
CA VAL A 54 8.01 -9.88 15.15
C VAL A 54 7.71 -8.59 14.40
N TYR A 55 8.17 -7.44 14.91
CA TYR A 55 7.98 -6.16 14.24
C TYR A 55 8.67 -6.09 12.88
N CYS A 56 9.88 -6.64 12.73
CA CYS A 56 10.58 -6.72 11.44
C CYS A 56 9.78 -7.51 10.40
N VAL A 57 9.18 -8.64 10.79
CA VAL A 57 8.34 -9.46 9.90
C VAL A 57 7.06 -8.70 9.53
N ALA A 58 6.39 -8.09 10.51
CA ALA A 58 5.19 -7.30 10.27
C ALA A 58 5.48 -6.11 9.32
N ARG A 59 6.58 -5.39 9.55
CA ARG A 59 7.04 -4.28 8.70
C ARG A 59 7.26 -4.74 7.26
N ALA A 60 7.96 -5.85 7.05
CA ALA A 60 8.20 -6.39 5.71
C ALA A 60 6.89 -6.77 5.00
N ALA A 61 5.96 -7.40 5.73
CA ALA A 61 4.65 -7.77 5.18
C ALA A 61 3.82 -6.53 4.80
N LEU A 62 3.82 -5.47 5.62
CA LEU A 62 3.13 -4.22 5.36
C LEU A 62 3.70 -3.50 4.14
N TYR A 63 5.02 -3.38 4.03
CA TYR A 63 5.67 -2.83 2.84
C TYR A 63 5.32 -3.62 1.57
N SER A 64 5.34 -4.95 1.65
CA SER A 64 4.94 -5.79 0.51
C SER A 64 3.48 -5.57 0.12
N GLY A 65 2.56 -5.48 1.10
CA GLY A 65 1.14 -5.20 0.84
C GLY A 65 0.92 -3.84 0.20
N LEU A 66 1.60 -2.80 0.70
CA LEU A 66 1.55 -1.45 0.12
C LEU A 66 2.06 -1.42 -1.33
N ALA A 67 3.16 -2.13 -1.62
CA ALA A 67 3.69 -2.25 -2.97
C ALA A 67 2.67 -2.90 -3.92
N SER A 68 2.07 -4.02 -3.51
CA SER A 68 1.04 -4.71 -4.31
C SER A 68 -0.18 -3.83 -4.58
N ILE A 69 -0.68 -3.10 -3.58
CA ILE A 69 -1.81 -2.18 -3.78
C ILE A 69 -1.42 -1.07 -4.75
N ASN A 70 -0.24 -0.48 -4.58
CA ASN A 70 0.23 0.57 -5.50
C ASN A 70 0.37 0.06 -6.93
N GLU A 71 0.84 -1.17 -7.14
CA GLU A 71 0.91 -1.80 -8.45
C GLU A 71 -0.48 -1.94 -9.10
N VAL A 72 -1.46 -2.49 -8.37
CA VAL A 72 -2.83 -2.64 -8.89
C VAL A 72 -3.44 -1.29 -9.21
N LEU A 73 -3.30 -0.31 -8.33
CA LEU A 73 -3.78 1.05 -8.55
C LEU A 73 -3.11 1.69 -9.77
N GLY A 74 -1.80 1.51 -9.94
CA GLY A 74 -1.07 1.96 -11.12
C GLY A 74 -1.55 1.30 -12.42
N TRP A 75 -1.83 0.00 -12.38
CA TRP A 75 -2.36 -0.74 -13.52
C TRP A 75 -3.75 -0.23 -13.92
N VAL A 76 -4.65 -0.01 -12.96
CA VAL A 76 -5.99 0.56 -13.22
C VAL A 76 -5.88 1.91 -13.92
N ARG A 77 -4.94 2.77 -13.51
CA ARG A 77 -4.69 4.06 -14.16
C ARG A 77 -4.17 3.92 -15.58
N LEU A 78 -3.20 3.04 -15.78
CA LEU A 78 -2.63 2.77 -17.09
C LEU A 78 -3.71 2.28 -18.06
N MET A 79 -4.60 1.42 -17.59
CA MET A 79 -5.72 0.92 -18.38
C MET A 79 -6.75 2.01 -18.68
N ALA A 80 -7.10 2.84 -17.70
CA ALA A 80 -8.00 3.97 -17.95
C ALA A 80 -7.41 5.02 -18.90
N ALA A 81 -6.10 5.28 -18.84
CA ALA A 81 -5.44 6.23 -19.74
C ALA A 81 -5.36 5.74 -21.19
N LYS A 82 -5.43 4.41 -21.41
CA LYS A 82 -5.45 3.80 -22.75
C LYS A 82 -6.86 3.75 -23.36
N ASP A 83 -7.90 4.07 -22.60
CA ASP A 83 -9.26 4.17 -23.10
C ASP A 83 -9.42 5.44 -23.96
N SER A 84 -9.39 5.24 -25.28
CA SER A 84 -9.47 6.29 -26.29
C SER A 84 -10.81 7.05 -26.31
N GLU A 85 -11.83 6.60 -25.57
CA GLU A 85 -13.12 7.29 -25.46
C GLU A 85 -13.14 8.38 -24.36
N GLY A 86 -12.04 8.55 -23.61
CA GLY A 86 -11.84 9.72 -22.73
C GLY A 86 -12.71 9.73 -21.46
N ASN A 87 -13.43 8.65 -21.17
CA ASN A 87 -14.36 8.57 -20.03
C ASN A 87 -13.66 8.11 -18.74
N VAL A 88 -12.53 8.75 -18.40
CA VAL A 88 -11.76 8.43 -17.20
C VAL A 88 -12.43 9.04 -15.97
N SER A 89 -12.97 8.19 -15.09
CA SER A 89 -13.51 8.58 -13.77
C SER A 89 -12.50 9.37 -12.94
N GLU A 90 -12.98 10.40 -12.21
CA GLU A 90 -12.12 11.25 -11.36
C GLU A 90 -11.34 10.45 -10.30
N VAL A 91 -11.92 9.36 -9.81
CA VAL A 91 -11.29 8.46 -8.83
C VAL A 91 -10.02 7.82 -9.39
N VAL A 92 -9.96 7.56 -10.69
CA VAL A 92 -8.75 7.01 -11.33
C VAL A 92 -7.68 8.09 -11.50
N LYS A 93 -8.09 9.35 -11.72
CA LYS A 93 -7.17 10.49 -11.82
C LYS A 93 -6.50 10.80 -10.47
N SER A 94 -7.14 10.52 -9.33
CA SER A 94 -6.64 10.87 -7.99
C SER A 94 -5.71 9.84 -7.32
N LEU A 95 -5.47 8.68 -7.95
CA LEU A 95 -4.61 7.62 -7.41
C LEU A 95 -3.12 8.05 -7.18
N PRO A 96 -2.27 7.24 -6.54
CA PRO A 96 -0.84 7.52 -6.42
C PRO A 96 -0.08 7.17 -7.69
N THR A 97 0.91 7.98 -8.06
CA THR A 97 1.79 7.67 -9.20
C THR A 97 2.72 6.55 -8.77
N VAL A 98 2.68 5.40 -9.44
CA VAL A 98 3.68 4.35 -9.22
C VAL A 98 5.03 4.94 -9.65
N PRO A 99 6.07 4.92 -8.79
CA PRO A 99 7.41 5.28 -9.22
C PRO A 99 7.79 4.35 -10.38
N ALA A 100 8.06 4.93 -11.55
CA ALA A 100 8.59 4.17 -12.66
C ALA A 100 10.00 3.72 -12.29
N PHE A 101 10.13 2.54 -11.70
CA PHE A 101 11.43 1.90 -11.58
C PHE A 101 11.87 1.52 -12.99
N SER A 102 12.74 2.35 -13.59
CA SER A 102 13.46 1.96 -14.79
C SER A 102 14.37 0.80 -14.44
N ILE A 103 14.01 -0.38 -14.95
CA ILE A 103 14.93 -1.52 -14.99
C ILE A 103 15.90 -1.20 -16.13
N HIS A 104 17.04 -0.60 -15.81
CA HIS A 104 18.17 -0.40 -16.71
C HIS A 104 19.19 -1.51 -16.51
#